data_AF-A0A968AMK4-F1
#
_entry.id   AF-A0A968AMK4-F1
#
_cell.length_a   1.000
_cell.length_b   1.000
_cell.length_c   1.000
_cell.angle_alpha   90.00
_cell.angle_beta   90.00
_cell.angle_gamma   90.00
#
_symmetry.space_group_name_H-M   'P 1'
#
loop_
_entity.id
_entity.type
_entity.pdbx_description
1 polymer ?
#
loop_
_entity_poly.entity_id
_entity_poly.type
_entity_poly.pdbx_seq_one_letter_code
_entity_poly.pdbx_strand_id
1 'polypeptide(L)'
;MRQLSGQDASFLYMESQGAYLHLTALYIYDQSTVPGGIVRHKDILRYIESRLHTSPIFRQKLVSLPLSVDYPYWVDDERFDLEFHVR
;
A
#
# COMPACT_ATOMS: atom_id res chain seq x y z
N MET A 1 -7.33 15.38 0.65
CA MET A 1 -8.23 14.39 0.03
C MET A 1 -8.21 14.57 -1.48
N ARG A 2 -8.12 13.47 -2.24
CA ARG A 2 -8.07 13.49 -3.72
C ARG A 2 -9.03 12.44 -4.26
N GLN A 3 -9.90 12.82 -5.18
CA GLN A 3 -10.84 11.88 -5.80
C GLN A 3 -10.08 10.80 -6.60
N LEU A 4 -10.56 9.57 -6.54
CA LEU A 4 -10.06 8.48 -7.37
C LEU A 4 -10.45 8.72 -8.82
N SER A 5 -9.53 8.44 -9.75
CA SER A 5 -9.84 8.56 -11.17
C SER A 5 -10.90 7.52 -11.58
N GLY A 6 -11.67 7.80 -12.63
CA GLY A 6 -12.66 6.83 -13.13
C GLY A 6 -12.03 5.51 -13.57
N GLN A 7 -10.81 5.54 -14.12
CA GLN A 7 -10.07 4.35 -14.49
C GLN A 7 -9.62 3.54 -13.27
N ASP A 8 -9.11 4.18 -12.22
CA ASP A 8 -8.72 3.45 -11.00
C ASP A 8 -9.97 2.91 -10.28
N ALA A 9 -11.08 3.66 -10.28
CA ALA A 9 -12.35 3.23 -9.71
C ALA A 9 -12.92 1.99 -10.42
N SER A 10 -12.69 1.83 -11.73
CA SER A 10 -13.17 0.63 -12.44
C SER A 10 -12.54 -0.65 -11.90
N PHE A 11 -11.28 -0.61 -11.44
CA PHE A 11 -10.65 -1.77 -10.79
C PHE A 11 -11.35 -2.14 -9.48
N LEU A 12 -11.75 -1.15 -8.66
CA LEU A 12 -12.47 -1.44 -7.42
C LEU A 12 -13.84 -2.07 -7.68
N TYR A 13 -14.53 -1.65 -8.73
CA TYR A 13 -15.89 -2.14 -9.04
C TYR A 13 -15.90 -3.46 -9.80
N MET A 14 -14.84 -3.78 -10.53
CA MET A 14 -14.70 -5.06 -11.23
C MET A 14 -14.18 -6.19 -10.33
N GLU A 15 -13.56 -5.87 -9.20
CA GLU A 15 -13.09 -6.88 -8.26
C GLU A 15 -14.26 -7.73 -7.74
N SER A 16 -14.06 -9.05 -7.69
CA SER A 16 -15.08 -9.99 -7.23
C SER A 16 -14.46 -11.17 -6.50
N GLN A 17 -15.28 -11.97 -5.81
CA GLN A 17 -14.82 -13.21 -5.19
C GLN A 17 -14.33 -14.18 -6.27
N GLY A 18 -13.01 -14.30 -6.42
CA GLY A 18 -12.35 -15.12 -7.45
C GLY A 18 -11.54 -14.33 -8.48
N ALA A 19 -11.67 -12.99 -8.51
CA ALA A 19 -10.91 -12.11 -9.40
C ALA A 19 -10.48 -10.85 -8.62
N TYR A 20 -9.38 -10.98 -7.88
CA TYR A 20 -8.76 -9.85 -7.19
C TYR A 20 -7.90 -9.05 -8.16
N LEU A 21 -7.98 -7.72 -8.06
CA LEU A 21 -7.34 -6.80 -9.00
C LEU A 21 -6.13 -6.07 -8.40
N HIS A 22 -5.53 -6.65 -7.34
CA HIS A 22 -4.25 -6.22 -6.82
C HIS A 22 -3.09 -6.83 -7.61
N LEU A 23 -1.94 -6.15 -7.57
CA LEU A 23 -0.69 -6.65 -8.11
C LEU A 23 0.17 -7.22 -6.98
N THR A 24 0.82 -8.35 -7.24
CA THR A 24 1.78 -8.97 -6.33
C THR A 24 3.11 -9.11 -7.04
N ALA A 25 4.18 -8.74 -6.35
CA ALA A 25 5.54 -8.92 -6.82
C ALA A 25 6.35 -9.72 -5.80
N LEU A 26 7.21 -10.61 -6.29
CA LEU A 26 8.15 -11.37 -5.47
C LEU A 26 9.57 -10.89 -5.80
N TYR A 27 10.27 -10.42 -4.77
CA TYR A 27 11.67 -10.01 -4.85
C TYR A 27 12.53 -10.92 -3.99
N ILE A 28 13.64 -11.40 -4.54
CA ILE A 28 14.62 -12.24 -3.85
C ILE A 28 15.94 -11.48 -3.81
N TYR A 29 16.50 -11.34 -2.61
CA TYR A 29 17.72 -10.56 -2.37
C TYR A 29 18.82 -11.46 -1.80
N ASP A 30 20.05 -11.26 -2.26
CA ASP A 30 21.25 -11.85 -1.67
C ASP A 30 21.68 -11.04 -0.44
N GLN A 31 21.95 -11.76 0.66
CA GLN A 31 22.35 -11.17 1.95
C GLN A 31 23.85 -11.33 2.23
N SER A 32 24.62 -11.91 1.31
CA SER A 32 26.05 -12.19 1.47
C SER A 32 26.91 -10.96 1.81
N THR A 33 26.44 -9.76 1.48
CA THR A 33 27.14 -8.48 1.69
C THR A 33 26.64 -7.69 2.90
N VAL A 34 25.65 -8.20 3.63
CA VAL A 34 25.04 -7.49 4.77
C VAL A 34 25.96 -7.58 5.98
N PRO A 35 26.32 -6.46 6.64
CA PRO A 35 27.05 -6.49 7.90
C PRO A 35 26.30 -7.32 8.95
N GLY A 36 26.95 -8.35 9.50
CA GLY A 36 26.32 -9.30 10.43
C GLY A 36 25.59 -10.47 9.75
N GLY A 37 25.61 -10.55 8.42
CA GLY A 37 25.21 -11.72 7.62
C GLY A 37 23.71 -12.00 7.55
N ILE A 38 22.86 -11.13 8.09
CA ILE A 38 21.40 -11.32 8.10
C ILE A 38 20.66 -9.98 8.11
N VAL A 39 19.66 -9.86 7.24
CA VAL A 39 18.66 -8.78 7.25
C VAL A 39 17.54 -9.20 8.19
N ARG A 40 17.25 -8.37 9.20
CA ARG A 40 16.15 -8.60 10.12
C ARG A 40 14.92 -7.85 9.64
N HIS A 41 13.74 -8.29 10.08
CA HIS A 41 12.47 -7.62 9.78
C HIS A 41 12.48 -6.12 10.11
N LYS A 42 13.08 -5.73 11.25
CA LYS A 42 13.25 -4.31 11.61
C LYS A 42 14.13 -3.49 10.64
N ASP A 43 15.06 -4.13 9.93
CA ASP A 43 15.87 -3.47 8.92
C ASP A 43 15.03 -3.17 7.67
N ILE A 44 14.15 -4.11 7.30
CA ILE A 44 13.18 -3.95 6.20
C ILE A 44 12.19 -2.82 6.54
N LEU A 45 11.60 -2.84 7.74
CA LEU A 45 10.68 -1.79 8.19
C LEU A 45 11.34 -0.41 8.12
N ARG A 46 12.55 -0.27 8.64
CA ARG A 46 13.29 1.01 8.62
C ARG A 46 13.58 1.48 7.19
N TYR A 47 13.94 0.56 6.30
CA TYR A 47 14.16 0.88 4.90
C TYR A 47 12.88 1.41 4.23
N ILE A 48 11.75 0.72 4.42
CA ILE A 48 10.45 1.15 3.88
C ILE A 48 10.02 2.48 4.49
N GLU A 49 10.12 2.64 5.81
CA GLU A 49 9.78 3.87 6.54
C GLU A 49 10.51 5.08 5.95
N SER A 50 11.81 4.93 5.67
CA SER A 50 12.63 6.00 5.10
C SER A 50 12.16 6.46 3.71
N ARG A 51 11.32 5.68 3.02
CA ARG A 51 10.83 5.93 1.65
C ARG A 51 9.35 6.25 1.57
N LEU A 52 8.59 6.14 2.67
CA LEU A 52 7.14 6.44 2.67
C LEU A 52 6.82 7.86 2.19
N HIS A 53 7.74 8.81 2.38
CA HIS A 53 7.59 10.20 1.94
C HIS A 53 7.59 10.37 0.40
N THR A 54 8.03 9.36 -0.37
CA THR A 54 8.17 9.46 -1.83
C THR A 54 6.83 9.52 -2.56
N SER A 55 5.75 9.06 -1.93
CA SER A 55 4.40 9.20 -2.45
C SER A 55 3.38 9.18 -1.33
N PRO A 56 2.36 10.06 -1.34
CA PRO A 56 1.33 10.06 -0.30
C PRO A 56 0.51 8.77 -0.29
N ILE A 57 0.44 8.03 -1.43
CA ILE A 57 -0.37 6.82 -1.54
C ILE A 57 0.02 5.74 -0.52
N PHE A 58 1.29 5.72 -0.06
CA PHE A 58 1.77 4.75 0.91
C PHE A 58 1.20 4.93 2.31
N ARG A 59 0.55 6.07 2.59
CA ARG A 59 -0.11 6.36 3.87
C ARG A 59 -1.59 6.71 3.70
N GLN A 60 -2.15 6.42 2.53
CA GLN A 60 -3.53 6.74 2.20
C GLN A 60 -4.40 5.50 2.16
N LYS A 61 -5.68 5.70 2.45
CA LYS A 61 -6.74 4.72 2.27
C LYS A 61 -7.85 5.28 1.39
N LEU A 62 -8.66 4.38 0.86
CA LEU A 62 -9.85 4.74 0.11
C LEU A 62 -11.04 4.91 1.07
N VAL A 63 -11.78 5.98 0.91
CA VAL A 63 -13.05 6.23 1.59
C VAL A 63 -14.15 6.41 0.55
N SER A 64 -15.17 5.58 0.63
CA SER A 64 -16.37 5.68 -0.18
C SER A 64 -17.37 6.63 0.45
N LEU A 65 -18.10 7.36 -0.38
CA LEU A 65 -19.19 8.22 0.06
C LEU A 65 -20.45 7.39 0.35
N PRO A 66 -21.31 7.84 1.28
CA PRO A 66 -22.62 7.22 1.51
C PRO A 66 -23.42 7.13 0.20
N LEU A 67 -24.13 6.01 0.02
CA LEU A 67 -24.99 5.74 -1.14
C LEU A 67 -24.26 5.73 -2.50
N SER A 68 -22.93 5.67 -2.52
CA SER A 68 -22.13 5.63 -3.75
C SER A 68 -22.41 6.79 -4.72
N VAL A 69 -22.70 7.98 -4.19
CA VAL A 69 -23.07 9.16 -4.98
C VAL A 69 -21.94 9.72 -5.84
N ASP A 70 -20.69 9.32 -5.57
CA ASP A 70 -19.51 9.68 -6.34
C ASP A 70 -18.41 8.63 -6.18
N TYR A 71 -17.32 8.75 -6.93
CA TYR A 71 -16.14 7.89 -6.80
C TYR A 71 -15.45 8.03 -5.43
N PRO A 72 -14.79 6.97 -4.93
CA PRO A 72 -14.04 7.02 -3.68
C PRO A 72 -12.94 8.08 -3.69
N TYR A 73 -12.49 8.46 -2.49
CA TYR A 73 -11.42 9.43 -2.30
C TYR A 73 -10.23 8.79 -1.58
N TRP A 74 -9.03 9.17 -2.02
CA TRP A 74 -7.81 9.00 -1.25
C TRP A 74 -7.81 9.98 -0.08
N VAL A 75 -7.68 9.44 1.14
CA VAL A 75 -7.54 10.19 2.38
C VAL A 75 -6.34 9.67 3.15
N ASP A 76 -5.66 10.55 3.88
CA ASP A 76 -4.54 10.14 4.74
C ASP A 76 -5.08 9.27 5.88
N ASP A 77 -4.37 8.19 6.20
CA ASP A 77 -4.74 7.32 7.30
C ASP A 77 -4.08 7.78 8.60
N GLU A 78 -4.86 8.45 9.46
CA GLU A 78 -4.41 8.94 10.77
C GLU A 78 -3.93 7.83 11.71
N ARG A 79 -4.31 6.58 11.43
CA ARG A 79 -3.92 5.40 12.23
C ARG A 79 -2.97 4.47 11.47
N PHE A 80 -2.24 5.01 10.49
CA PHE A 80 -1.28 4.24 9.72
C PHE A 80 -0.27 3.53 10.61
N ASP A 81 -0.16 2.21 10.45
CA ASP A 81 0.77 1.34 11.19
C ASP A 81 1.61 0.53 10.19
N LEU A 82 2.89 0.87 10.09
CA LEU A 82 3.80 0.22 9.15
C LEU A 82 4.00 -1.27 9.47
N GLU A 83 4.07 -1.67 10.74
CA GLU A 83 4.25 -3.08 11.11
C GLU A 83 3.01 -3.91 10.78
N PHE A 84 1.82 -3.30 10.84
CA PHE A 84 0.59 -3.94 10.37
C PHE A 84 0.63 -4.22 8.87
N HIS A 85 1.18 -3.31 8.06
CA HIS A 85 1.23 -3.43 6.60
C HIS A 85 2.37 -4.32 6.09
N VAL A 86 3.46 -4.47 6.85
CA VAL A 86 4.63 -5.27 6.47
C VAL A 86 4.79 -6.44 7.46
N ARG A 87 4.03 -7.51 7.22
CA ARG A 87 3.98 -8.72 8.05
C ARG A 87 4.71 -9.90 7.44
#